data_AF-A0AAE3DE41-F1
#
_entry.id   AF-A0AAE3DE41-F1
#
_cell.length_a   1.000
_cell.length_b   1.000
_cell.length_c   1.000
_cell.angle_alpha   90.00
_cell.angle_beta   90.00
_cell.angle_gamma   90.00
#
_symmetry.space_group_name_H-M   'P 1'
#
loop_
_entity.id
_entity.type
_entity.pdbx_description
1 polymer ?
#
loop_
_entity_poly.entity_id
_entity_poly.type
_entity_poly.pdbx_seq_one_letter_code
_entity_poly.pdbx_strand_id
1 'polypeptide(L)'
;MGNRKQPFGYKMSLGEIVIQESEAKLVQEVFRRYIAGESLNELTEALRQQDIPYDEGRLWNKNMIARILADTRYTGEKGYPKLIDEEQLIAANEKRSNKP
;
A
#
# COMPACT_ATOMS: atom_id res chain seq x y z
N MET A 1 16.21 -4.52 6.80
CA MET A 1 14.74 -4.42 6.90
C MET A 1 14.15 -5.71 6.34
N GLY A 2 13.51 -6.54 7.16
CA GLY A 2 12.91 -7.80 6.68
C GLY A 2 11.76 -7.51 5.72
N ASN A 3 11.76 -8.14 4.55
CA ASN A 3 10.69 -8.03 3.56
C ASN A 3 9.53 -8.94 3.95
N ARG A 4 8.29 -8.41 3.95
CA ARG A 4 7.08 -9.23 4.03
C ARG A 4 7.03 -10.21 2.85
N LYS A 5 6.53 -11.42 3.09
CA LYS A 5 6.34 -12.44 2.04
C LYS A 5 5.28 -12.01 1.02
N GLN A 6 4.20 -11.39 1.50
CA GLN A 6 3.13 -10.83 0.68
C GLN A 6 3.13 -9.29 0.80
N PRO A 7 2.68 -8.56 -0.23
CA PRO A 7 2.39 -7.13 -0.07
C PRO A 7 1.35 -6.93 1.04
N PHE A 8 1.41 -5.76 1.66
CA PHE A 8 0.40 -5.32 2.62
C PHE A 8 -0.98 -5.29 1.94
N GLY A 9 -2.03 -5.78 2.58
CA GLY A 9 -3.34 -5.94 1.93
C GLY A 9 -3.65 -7.36 1.46
N TYR A 10 -2.66 -8.26 1.49
CA TYR A 10 -2.83 -9.66 1.10
C TYR A 10 -2.31 -10.62 2.15
N LYS A 11 -2.92 -11.81 2.18
CA LYS A 11 -2.48 -12.95 2.99
C LYS A 11 -2.52 -14.23 2.18
N MET A 12 -1.76 -15.23 2.61
CA MET A 12 -1.86 -16.60 2.10
C MET A 12 -2.93 -17.34 2.91
N SER A 13 -3.95 -17.87 2.25
CA SER A 13 -4.98 -18.70 2.88
C SER A 13 -5.24 -19.92 2.01
N LEU A 14 -5.10 -21.12 2.59
CA LEU A 14 -5.32 -22.40 1.88
C LEU A 14 -4.51 -22.55 0.58
N GLY A 15 -3.33 -21.95 0.50
CA GLY A 15 -2.47 -22.01 -0.68
C GLY A 15 -2.78 -20.95 -1.75
N GLU A 16 -3.80 -20.11 -1.52
CA GLU A 16 -4.18 -19.02 -2.41
C GLU A 16 -3.87 -17.66 -1.79
N ILE A 17 -3.57 -16.69 -2.67
CA ILE A 17 -3.40 -15.29 -2.27
C ILE A 17 -4.79 -14.67 -2.19
N VAL A 18 -5.18 -14.26 -0.99
CA VAL A 18 -6.48 -13.66 -0.71
C VAL A 18 -6.32 -12.26 -0.14
N ILE A 19 -7.37 -11.45 -0.29
CA ILE A 19 -7.43 -10.10 0.27
C ILE A 19 -7.50 -10.18 1.80
N GLN A 20 -6.67 -9.39 2.48
CA GLN A 20 -6.83 -9.12 3.90
C GLN A 20 -7.55 -7.79 4.04
N GLU A 21 -8.87 -7.84 4.26
CA GLU A 21 -9.77 -6.69 4.14
C GLU A 21 -9.32 -5.44 4.92
N SER A 22 -8.88 -5.60 6.17
CA SER A 22 -8.41 -4.47 7.00
C SER A 22 -7.19 -3.77 6.41
N GLU A 23 -6.19 -4.53 5.93
CA GLU A 23 -5.00 -3.97 5.30
C GLU A 23 -5.33 -3.41 3.90
N ALA A 24 -6.19 -4.09 3.15
CA ALA A 24 -6.58 -3.69 1.79
C ALA A 24 -7.32 -2.35 1.75
N LYS A 25 -8.19 -2.08 2.73
CA LYS A 25 -8.84 -0.77 2.90
C LYS A 25 -7.81 0.33 3.09
N LEU A 26 -6.76 0.07 3.88
CA LEU A 26 -5.66 1.03 4.06
C LEU A 26 -4.84 1.23 2.79
N VAL A 27 -4.61 0.18 1.99
CA VAL A 27 -3.95 0.32 0.68
C VAL A 27 -4.76 1.28 -0.22
N GLN A 28 -6.06 1.03 -0.37
CA GLN A 28 -6.94 1.88 -1.17
C GLN A 28 -6.95 3.33 -0.68
N GLU A 29 -6.99 3.53 0.64
CA GLU A 29 -6.96 4.85 1.25
C GLU A 29 -5.62 5.57 1.02
N VAL A 30 -4.50 4.85 1.10
CA VAL A 30 -3.16 5.40 0.80
C VAL A 30 -3.10 5.90 -0.64
N PHE A 31 -3.57 5.12 -1.61
CA PHE A 31 -3.60 5.56 -3.01
C PHE A 31 -4.51 6.79 -3.18
N ARG A 32 -5.73 6.75 -2.63
CA ARG A 32 -6.69 7.85 -2.72
C ARG A 32 -6.14 9.16 -2.16
N ARG A 33 -5.61 9.14 -0.93
CA ARG A 33 -5.06 10.33 -0.25
C ARG A 33 -3.78 10.84 -0.92
N TYR A 34 -2.90 9.93 -1.34
CA TYR A 34 -1.66 10.31 -2.02
C TYR A 34 -1.96 11.02 -3.35
N ILE A 35 -2.85 10.46 -4.18
CA ILE A 35 -3.29 11.08 -5.43
C ILE A 35 -3.92 12.44 -5.15
N ALA A 36 -4.77 12.54 -4.12
CA ALA A 36 -5.48 13.77 -3.76
C ALA A 36 -4.58 14.95 -3.34
N GLY A 37 -3.36 14.72 -2.85
CA GLY A 37 -2.52 15.83 -2.40
C GLY A 37 -1.44 15.46 -1.41
N GLU A 38 -1.73 14.44 -0.60
CA GLU A 38 -1.00 14.25 0.65
C GLU A 38 0.42 13.74 0.44
N SER A 39 1.31 14.24 1.28
CA SER A 39 2.70 13.84 1.30
C SER A 39 2.88 12.47 2.00
N LEU A 40 4.00 11.80 1.70
CA LEU A 40 4.38 10.56 2.40
C LEU A 40 4.50 10.77 3.93
N ASN A 41 4.80 11.98 4.38
CA ASN A 41 4.85 12.32 5.81
C ASN A 41 3.45 12.26 6.43
N GLU A 42 2.49 12.97 5.84
CA GLU A 42 1.11 13.03 6.33
C GLU A 42 0.48 11.64 6.34
N LEU A 43 0.71 10.85 5.28
CA LEU A 43 0.25 9.46 5.23
C LEU A 43 0.91 8.58 6.29
N THR A 44 2.20 8.79 6.58
CA THR A 44 2.90 8.05 7.64
C THR A 44 2.29 8.34 8.99
N GLU A 45 2.08 9.62 9.32
CA GLU A 45 1.50 10.00 10.60
C GLU A 45 0.05 9.50 10.71
N ALA A 46 -0.75 9.61 9.63
CA ALA A 46 -2.10 9.06 9.61
C ALA A 46 -2.14 7.55 9.85
N LEU A 47 -1.24 6.79 9.22
CA LEU A 47 -1.16 5.34 9.38
C LEU A 47 -0.63 4.91 10.76
N ARG A 48 0.22 5.73 11.41
CA ARG A 48 0.66 5.50 12.79
C ARG A 48 -0.47 5.59 13.81
N GLN A 49 -1.52 6.34 13.50
CA GLN A 49 -2.72 6.47 14.35
C GLN A 49 -3.75 5.35 14.09
N GLN A 50 -3.53 4.48 13.11
CA GLN A 50 -4.40 3.34 12.86
C GLN A 50 -4.02 2.15 13.73
N ASP A 51 -5.00 1.36 14.16
CA ASP A 51 -4.79 0.13 14.94
C ASP A 51 -4.21 -1.03 14.11
N ILE A 52 -3.96 -0.83 12.82
CA ILE A 52 -3.48 -1.85 11.89
C ILE A 52 -1.98 -1.67 11.68
N PRO A 53 -1.13 -2.54 12.27
CA PRO A 53 0.31 -2.46 12.09
C PRO A 53 0.72 -2.96 10.71
N TYR A 54 1.82 -2.42 10.17
CA TYR A 54 2.40 -2.92 8.93
C TYR A 54 3.03 -4.30 9.09
N ASP A 55 3.66 -4.56 10.23
CA ASP A 55 4.24 -5.82 10.69
C ASP A 55 4.18 -5.82 12.22
N GLU A 56 4.11 -6.99 12.86
CA GLU A 56 4.16 -7.08 14.32
C GLU A 56 5.38 -6.32 14.89
N GLY A 57 5.10 -5.38 15.80
CA GLY A 57 6.12 -4.56 16.47
C GLY A 57 6.78 -3.48 15.60
N ARG A 58 6.30 -3.20 14.38
CA ARG A 58 6.86 -2.14 13.52
C ARG A 58 5.92 -0.97 13.32
N LEU A 59 6.45 0.23 13.55
CA LEU A 59 5.79 1.48 13.23
C LEU A 59 5.88 1.79 11.73
N TRP A 60 4.83 2.43 11.21
CA TRP A 60 4.79 2.95 9.85
C TRP A 60 5.92 3.95 9.60
N ASN A 61 6.48 3.89 8.38
CA ASN A 61 7.48 4.81 7.89
C ASN A 61 7.31 5.05 6.38
N LYS A 62 7.95 6.10 5.87
CA LYS A 62 7.87 6.51 4.45
C LYS A 62 8.22 5.40 3.47
N ASN A 63 9.19 4.55 3.80
CA ASN A 63 9.63 3.49 2.89
C ASN A 63 8.54 2.42 2.72
N MET A 64 7.75 2.15 3.77
CA MET A 64 6.61 1.23 3.68
C MET A 64 5.54 1.79 2.74
N ILE A 65 5.20 3.07 2.86
CA ILE A 65 4.21 3.73 1.99
C ILE A 65 4.71 3.82 0.55
N ALA A 66 5.98 4.19 0.36
CA ALA A 66 6.60 4.23 -0.96
C ALA A 66 6.63 2.86 -1.66
N ARG A 67 6.73 1.77 -0.88
CA ARG A 67 6.58 0.40 -1.42
C ARG A 67 5.15 0.11 -1.82
N ILE A 68 4.16 0.47 -1.00
CA ILE A 68 2.74 0.31 -1.34
C ILE A 68 2.43 1.04 -2.66
N LEU A 69 2.83 2.31 -2.76
CA LEU A 69 2.59 3.13 -3.94
C LEU A 69 3.37 2.68 -5.19
N ALA A 70 4.36 1.79 -5.07
CA ALA A 70 5.15 1.28 -6.20
C ALA A 70 4.71 -0.11 -6.67
N ASP A 71 3.86 -0.80 -5.90
CA ASP A 71 3.64 -2.23 -6.10
C ASP A 71 2.56 -2.47 -7.14
N THR A 72 2.96 -2.90 -8.34
CA THR A 72 2.06 -3.17 -9.46
C THR A 72 1.08 -4.30 -9.16
N ARG A 73 1.36 -5.17 -8.18
CA ARG A 73 0.46 -6.28 -7.83
C ARG A 73 -0.93 -5.83 -7.40
N TYR A 74 -1.07 -4.60 -6.89
CA TYR A 74 -2.38 -4.09 -6.50
C TYR A 74 -3.36 -3.87 -7.66
N THR A 75 -2.89 -3.84 -8.91
CA THR A 75 -3.74 -3.71 -10.10
C THR A 75 -4.30 -5.06 -10.59
N GLY A 76 -3.91 -6.17 -9.94
CA GLY A 76 -4.31 -7.52 -10.32
C GLY A 76 -3.22 -8.34 -11.02
N GLU A 77 -1.99 -7.81 -11.09
CA GLU A 77 -0.87 -8.52 -11.70
C GLU A 77 -0.43 -9.75 -10.90
N LYS A 78 0.22 -10.71 -11.57
CA LYS A 78 0.88 -11.88 -10.97
C LYS A 78 -0.05 -12.76 -10.13
N GLY A 79 -1.34 -12.79 -10.47
CA GLY A 79 -2.33 -13.62 -9.78
C GLY A 79 -2.82 -13.04 -8.44
N TYR A 80 -2.55 -11.77 -8.17
CA TYR A 80 -3.08 -11.09 -6.98
C TYR A 80 -4.51 -10.59 -7.27
N PRO A 81 -5.44 -10.68 -6.31
CA PRO A 81 -6.72 -10.01 -6.43
C PRO A 81 -6.53 -8.49 -6.56
N LYS A 82 -7.27 -7.85 -7.47
CA LYS A 82 -7.18 -6.40 -7.70
C LYS A 82 -7.68 -5.61 -6.48
N LEU A 83 -6.89 -4.61 -6.05
CA LEU A 83 -7.25 -3.67 -4.99
C LEU A 83 -7.43 -2.23 -5.48
N ILE A 84 -6.72 -1.82 -6.53
CA ILE A 84 -6.82 -0.49 -7.15
C ILE A 84 -6.85 -0.59 -8.67
N ASP A 85 -7.28 0.47 -9.34
CA ASP A 85 -7.18 0.59 -10.80
C ASP A 85 -5.75 0.96 -11.24
N GLU A 86 -5.38 0.55 -12.46
CA GLU A 86 -4.07 0.88 -13.04
C GLU A 86 -3.86 2.40 -13.15
N GLU A 87 -4.91 3.14 -13.45
CA GLU A 87 -4.90 4.61 -13.48
C GLU A 87 -4.49 5.22 -12.14
N GLN A 88 -4.92 4.64 -11.02
CA GLN A 88 -4.53 5.09 -9.69
C GLN A 88 -3.04 4.84 -9.43
N LEU A 89 -2.51 3.71 -9.91
CA LEU A 89 -1.08 3.41 -9.80
C LEU A 89 -0.25 4.38 -10.65
N ILE A 90 -0.68 4.65 -11.87
CA ILE A 90 -0.01 5.60 -12.78
C ILE A 90 0.01 6.99 -12.14
N ALA A 91 -1.15 7.51 -11.69
CA ALA A 91 -1.24 8.81 -11.05
C ALA A 91 -0.36 8.94 -9.80
N ALA A 92 -0.30 7.87 -8.99
CA ALA A 92 0.62 7.82 -7.85
C ALA A 92 2.09 7.86 -8.27
N ASN A 93 2.47 7.13 -9.32
CA ASN A 93 3.85 7.09 -9.82
C ASN A 93 4.28 8.42 -10.45
N GLU A 94 3.44 9.06 -11.25
CA GLU A 94 3.72 10.38 -11.83
C GLU A 94 4.00 11.42 -10.74
N LYS A 95 3.17 11.43 -9.70
CA LYS A 95 3.34 12.34 -8.57
C LYS A 95 4.61 12.08 -7.77
N ARG A 96 5.12 10.84 -7.77
CA ARG A 96 6.40 10.50 -7.15
C ARG A 96 7.59 10.96 -7.99
N SER A 97 7.51 10.79 -9.32
CA SER A 97 8.56 11.20 -10.25
C SER A 97 8.68 12.72 -10.37
N ASN A 98 7.59 13.46 -10.16
CA ASN A 98 7.55 14.92 -10.22
C ASN A 98 7.96 15.62 -8.91
N LYS A 99 8.53 14.89 -7.94
CA LYS A 99 9.13 15.54 -6.75
C LYS A 99 10.55 16.00 -7.12
N PRO A 100 10.84 17.32 -7.08
CA PRO A 100 12.16 17.86 -7.38
C PRO A 100 13.23 17.41 -6.38
#